data_AF-A0AAW8QNA6-F1
#
_entry.id   AF-A0AAW8QNA6-F1
#
_cell.length_a   1.000
_cell.length_b   1.000
_cell.length_c   1.000
_cell.angle_alpha   90.00
_cell.angle_beta   90.00
_cell.angle_gamma   90.00
#
_symmetry.space_group_name_H-M   'P 1'
#
loop_
_entity.id
_entity.type
_entity.pdbx_description
1 polymer ?
#
loop_
_entity_poly.entity_id
_entity_poly.type
_entity_poly.pdbx_seq_one_letter_code
_entity_poly.pdbx_strand_id
1 'polypeptide(L)'
;MRLTEEEAKTILERRAEKNHKKATFAFQKRSIQVANEYFEWCKKEGFYTPDFGTFINSFGYEGPDAKVMCGAVHQIWRLVFSFEIPKEKSSC
;
A
#
# COMPACT_ATOMS: atom_id res chain seq x y z
N MET A 1 -34.84 19.67 -17.55
CA MET A 1 -33.73 20.62 -17.35
C MET A 1 -32.51 20.08 -18.10
N ARG A 2 -31.98 20.80 -19.10
CA ARG A 2 -30.69 20.47 -19.72
C ARG A 2 -29.62 21.12 -18.85
N LEU A 3 -28.63 20.33 -18.40
CA LEU A 3 -27.45 20.86 -17.73
C LEU A 3 -26.68 21.72 -18.72
N THR A 4 -26.16 22.86 -18.26
CA THR A 4 -25.18 23.63 -19.04
C THR A 4 -23.87 22.84 -19.11
N GLU A 5 -23.01 23.15 -20.08
CA GLU A 5 -21.71 22.48 -20.23
C GLU A 5 -20.83 22.67 -18.98
N GLU A 6 -20.92 23.83 -18.33
CA GLU A 6 -20.21 24.11 -17.08
C GLU A 6 -20.74 23.29 -15.89
N GLU A 7 -22.05 23.11 -15.79
CA GLU A 7 -22.66 22.25 -14.76
C GLU A 7 -22.28 20.77 -14.99
N ALA A 8 -22.29 20.32 -16.25
CA ALA A 8 -21.88 18.97 -16.60
C ALA A 8 -20.39 18.73 -16.26
N LYS A 9 -19.51 19.69 -16.57
CA LYS A 9 -18.08 19.62 -16.23
C LYS A 9 -17.87 19.54 -14.72
N THR A 10 -18.55 20.40 -13.96
CA THR A 10 -18.49 20.41 -12.48
C THR A 10 -18.92 19.07 -11.89
N ILE A 11 -19.98 18.45 -12.43
CA ILE A 11 -20.46 17.14 -11.98
C ILE A 11 -19.43 16.04 -12.29
N LEU A 12 -18.82 16.06 -13.47
CA LEU A 12 -17.79 15.09 -13.87
C LEU A 12 -16.54 15.20 -13.00
N GLU A 13 -16.06 16.42 -12.73
CA GLU A 13 -14.92 16.68 -11.85
C GLU A 13 -15.19 16.17 -10.42
N ARG A 14 -16.37 16.48 -9.86
CA ARG A 14 -16.76 15.97 -8.53
C ARG A 14 -16.84 14.44 -8.48
N ARG A 15 -17.30 13.80 -9.55
CA ARG A 15 -17.35 12.33 -9.64
C ARG A 15 -15.94 11.74 -9.74
N ALA A 16 -15.06 12.34 -10.53
CA ALA A 16 -13.67 11.94 -10.66
C ALA A 16 -12.94 12.06 -9.30
N GLU A 17 -13.10 13.18 -8.61
CA GLU A 17 -12.56 13.42 -7.26
C GLU A 17 -13.02 12.35 -6.26
N LYS A 18 -14.33 12.05 -6.25
CA LYS A 18 -14.90 11.02 -5.37
C LYS A 18 -14.34 9.62 -5.68
N ASN A 19 -14.21 9.29 -6.95
CA ASN A 19 -13.67 8.01 -7.38
C ASN A 19 -12.17 7.91 -7.04
N HIS A 20 -11.42 8.99 -7.24
CA HIS A 20 -10.01 9.07 -6.86
C HIS A 20 -9.82 8.84 -5.37
N LYS A 21 -10.57 9.53 -4.50
CA LYS A 21 -10.51 9.33 -3.04
C LYS A 21 -10.77 7.87 -2.63
N LYS A 22 -11.76 7.23 -3.26
CA LYS A 22 -12.06 5.82 -3.02
C LYS A 22 -10.92 4.90 -3.47
N ALA A 23 -10.38 5.13 -4.66
CA ALA A 23 -9.25 4.36 -5.19
C ALA A 23 -8.00 4.52 -4.32
N THR A 24 -7.72 5.75 -3.85
CA THR A 24 -6.62 6.05 -2.94
C THR A 24 -6.78 5.32 -1.61
N PHE A 25 -7.98 5.35 -1.01
CA PHE A 25 -8.22 4.62 0.23
C PHE A 25 -8.10 3.09 0.06
N ALA A 26 -8.61 2.55 -1.05
CA ALA A 26 -8.47 1.14 -1.38
C ALA A 26 -6.99 0.75 -1.55
N PHE A 27 -6.20 1.59 -2.23
CA PHE A 27 -4.76 1.41 -2.38
C PHE A 27 -4.04 1.41 -1.01
N GLN A 28 -4.34 2.38 -0.15
CA GLN A 28 -3.75 2.47 1.19
C GLN A 28 -4.02 1.22 2.05
N LYS A 29 -5.26 0.73 2.03
CA LYS A 29 -5.61 -0.50 2.75
C LYS A 29 -4.84 -1.69 2.18
N ARG A 30 -4.80 -1.81 0.86
CA ARG A 30 -4.09 -2.91 0.18
C ARG A 30 -2.59 -2.86 0.45
N SER A 31 -1.97 -1.68 0.47
CA SER A 31 -0.52 -1.57 0.70
C SER A 31 -0.12 -2.02 2.10
N ILE A 32 -0.96 -1.79 3.12
CA ILE A 32 -0.75 -2.32 4.47
C ILE A 32 -0.85 -3.85 4.48
N GLN A 33 -1.85 -4.42 3.79
CA GLN A 33 -2.02 -5.88 3.70
C GLN A 33 -0.84 -6.56 3.00
N VAL A 34 -0.47 -6.05 1.82
CA VAL A 34 0.66 -6.57 1.03
C VAL A 34 1.98 -6.40 1.79
N ALA A 35 2.16 -5.29 2.51
CA ALA A 35 3.34 -5.12 3.35
C ALA A 35 3.42 -6.21 4.41
N ASN A 36 2.32 -6.50 5.11
CA ASN A 36 2.30 -7.57 6.11
C ASN A 36 2.58 -8.95 5.50
N GLU A 37 1.97 -9.27 4.36
CA GLU A 37 2.22 -10.52 3.62
C GLU A 37 3.69 -10.65 3.20
N TYR A 38 4.27 -9.56 2.69
CA TYR A 38 5.68 -9.50 2.32
C TYR A 38 6.59 -9.70 3.54
N PHE A 39 6.27 -9.11 4.70
CA PHE A 39 7.07 -9.24 5.91
C PHE A 39 7.07 -10.69 6.42
N GLU A 40 5.92 -11.34 6.43
CA GLU A 40 5.79 -12.74 6.82
C GLU A 40 6.51 -13.67 5.85
N TRP A 41 6.45 -13.39 4.55
CA TRP A 41 7.23 -14.11 3.56
C TRP A 41 8.74 -13.93 3.76
N CYS A 42 9.21 -12.70 3.96
CA CYS A 42 10.62 -12.40 4.25
C CYS A 42 11.15 -13.14 5.48
N LYS A 43 10.36 -13.22 6.56
CA LYS A 43 10.73 -13.97 7.77
C LYS A 43 10.95 -15.46 7.50
N LYS A 44 10.12 -16.07 6.63
CA LYS A 44 10.22 -17.49 6.28
C LYS A 44 11.43 -17.78 5.41
N GLU A 45 11.71 -16.90 4.46
CA GLU A 45 12.78 -17.08 3.47
C GLU A 45 14.15 -16.54 3.93
N GLY A 46 14.20 -15.80 5.05
CA GLY A 46 15.44 -15.22 5.57
C GLY A 46 15.90 -13.94 4.86
N PHE A 47 14.98 -13.24 4.18
CA PHE A 47 15.26 -11.93 3.57
C PHE A 47 14.98 -10.79 4.56
N TYR A 48 15.81 -9.74 4.52
CA TYR A 48 15.77 -8.66 5.51
C TYR A 48 15.36 -7.28 4.95
N THR A 49 15.37 -7.10 3.63
CA THR A 49 15.02 -5.80 3.02
C THR A 49 14.25 -5.94 1.71
N PRO A 50 13.16 -5.18 1.52
CA PRO A 50 12.44 -5.10 0.26
C PRO A 50 13.26 -4.37 -0.82
N ASP A 51 13.70 -5.11 -1.83
CA ASP A 51 14.09 -4.57 -3.13
C ASP A 51 13.04 -4.92 -4.20
N PHE A 52 12.98 -4.11 -5.26
CA PHE A 52 11.96 -4.28 -6.30
C PHE A 52 12.07 -5.61 -7.05
N GLY A 53 13.29 -6.13 -7.24
CA GLY A 53 13.51 -7.41 -7.90
C GLY A 53 12.94 -8.56 -7.10
N THR A 54 13.24 -8.61 -5.79
CA THR A 54 12.69 -9.61 -4.87
C THR A 54 11.18 -9.49 -4.73
N PHE A 55 10.65 -8.26 -4.67
CA PHE A 55 9.21 -8.01 -4.56
C PHE A 55 8.40 -8.54 -5.76
N ILE A 56 8.95 -8.45 -6.98
CA ILE A 56 8.28 -8.94 -8.19
C ILE A 56 8.61 -10.40 -8.47
N ASN A 57 9.90 -10.77 -8.48
CA ASN A 57 10.34 -12.06 -8.99
C ASN A 57 10.23 -13.19 -7.94
N SER A 58 10.46 -12.88 -6.66
CA SER A 58 10.50 -13.88 -5.60
C SER A 58 9.19 -13.91 -4.81
N PHE A 59 8.70 -12.74 -4.41
CA PHE A 59 7.40 -12.61 -3.74
C PHE A 59 6.22 -12.72 -4.72
N GLY A 60 6.39 -12.35 -5.99
CA GLY A 60 5.39 -12.58 -7.02
C GLY A 60 4.27 -11.54 -7.09
N TYR A 61 4.53 -10.26 -6.78
CA TYR A 61 3.49 -9.24 -6.92
C TYR A 61 3.26 -8.85 -8.40
N GLU A 62 2.07 -9.12 -8.94
CA GLU A 62 1.74 -8.92 -10.36
C GLU A 62 0.83 -7.70 -10.65
N GLY A 63 0.54 -6.87 -9.64
CA GLY A 63 -0.38 -5.74 -9.82
C GLY A 63 0.16 -4.68 -10.79
N PRO A 64 -0.70 -3.98 -11.56
CA PRO A 64 -0.29 -2.92 -12.50
C PRO A 64 0.36 -1.72 -11.79
N ASP A 65 0.18 -1.63 -10.48
CA ASP A 65 0.76 -0.63 -9.59
C ASP A 65 2.03 -1.12 -8.88
N ALA A 66 2.63 -2.22 -9.32
CA ALA A 66 3.82 -2.88 -8.76
C ALA A 66 4.89 -1.90 -8.25
N LYS A 67 5.27 -0.91 -9.06
CA LYS A 67 6.30 0.08 -8.68
C LYS A 67 5.87 0.95 -7.49
N VAL A 68 4.63 1.42 -7.51
CA VAL A 68 4.06 2.26 -6.44
C VAL A 68 3.82 1.43 -5.18
N MET A 69 3.31 0.20 -5.35
CA MET A 69 3.09 -0.74 -4.27
C MET A 69 4.40 -1.11 -3.56
N CYS A 70 5.45 -1.48 -4.30
CA CYS A 70 6.76 -1.77 -3.74
C CYS A 70 7.30 -0.58 -2.94
N GLY A 71 7.16 0.64 -3.46
CA GLY A 71 7.54 1.86 -2.74
C GLY A 71 6.75 2.06 -1.44
N ALA A 72 5.44 1.80 -1.45
CA ALA A 72 4.60 1.87 -0.26
C ALA A 72 4.99 0.81 0.78
N VAL A 73 5.19 -0.44 0.35
CA VAL A 73 5.64 -1.54 1.22
C VAL A 73 6.98 -1.20 1.87
N HIS A 74 7.92 -0.62 1.12
CA HIS A 74 9.21 -0.21 1.65
C HIS A 74 9.08 0.91 2.70
N GLN A 75 8.19 1.90 2.48
CA GLN A 75 7.93 2.95 3.48
C GLN A 75 7.28 2.39 4.75
N ILE A 76 6.31 1.48 4.60
CA ILE A 76 5.66 0.81 5.74
C ILE A 76 6.68 -0.03 6.50
N TRP A 77 7.56 -0.76 5.80
CA TRP A 77 8.66 -1.51 6.41
C TRP A 77 9.51 -0.59 7.29
N ARG A 78 10.03 0.49 6.69
CA ARG A 78 10.87 1.45 7.42
C ARG A 78 10.16 2.03 8.65
N LEU A 79 8.88 2.35 8.54
CA LEU A 79 8.09 2.87 9.66
C LEU A 79 7.95 1.83 10.78
N VAL A 80 7.47 0.63 10.46
CA VAL A 80 7.21 -0.41 11.47
C VAL A 80 8.49 -0.82 12.20
N PHE A 81 9.59 -1.00 11.46
CA PHE A 81 10.89 -1.36 12.04
C PHE A 81 11.62 -0.21 12.72
N SER A 82 11.12 1.04 12.61
CA SER A 82 11.63 2.17 13.39
C SER A 82 11.10 2.21 14.82
N PHE A 83 10.05 1.46 15.13
CA PHE A 83 9.48 1.43 16.47
C PHE A 83 10.27 0.50 17.39
N GLU A 84 10.65 1.01 18.55
CA GLU A 84 11.19 0.21 19.65
C GLU A 84 10.03 -0.41 20.44
N ILE A 85 9.73 -1.68 20.17
CA ILE A 85 8.66 -2.40 20.87
C ILE A 85 9.25 -2.99 22.17
N PRO A 86 8.74 -2.61 23.35
CA PRO A 86 9.25 -3.15 24.62
C PRO A 86 8.99 -4.66 24.68
N LYS A 87 9.99 -5.41 25.15
CA LYS A 87 9.81 -6.84 25.43
C LYS A 87 8.71 -7.01 26.48
N GLU A 88 7.86 -8.00 26.28
CA GLU A 88 6.89 -8.41 27.29
C GLU A 88 7.65 -8.74 28.59
N LYS A 89 7.16 -8.23 29.72
CA LYS A 89 7.74 -8.59 31.02
C LYS A 89 7.44 -10.07 31.24
N SER A 90 8.48 -10.89 31.26
CA SER A 90 8.39 -12.25 31.78
C SER A 90 7.83 -12.15 33.19
N SER A 91 6.57 -12.56 33.37
CA SER A 91 6.00 -12.73 34.69
C SER A 91 6.64 -13.98 35.27
N CYS A 92 7.67 -13.79 36.11
CA CYS A 92 8.16 -14.85 36.99
C CYS A 92 7.18 -15.07 38.14
#